data_AF-A0A9P0IK22-F1
#
_entry.id   AF-A0A9P0IK22-F1
#
_cell.length_a   1.000
_cell.length_b   1.000
_cell.length_c   1.000
_cell.angle_alpha   90.00
_cell.angle_beta   90.00
_cell.angle_gamma   90.00
#
_symmetry.space_group_name_H-M   'P 1'
#
loop_
_entity.id
_entity.type
_entity.pdbx_description
1 polymer ?
#
loop_
_entity_poly.entity_id
_entity_poly.type
_entity_poly.pdbx_seq_one_letter_code
_entity_poly.pdbx_strand_id
1 'polypeptide(L)'
;MFEIDDYTGYASITYGDYKLITGKPDENHSGYLGGDLRGVIDSPPSYVDAIANSKVYGALHSIGRTIDTNFLTLRNKTIINCDVSATSICYPSNNTVCLFNIIEDPCETTDLSGTYPELVASMQSLLDVEMTKMIPRILPTVIDPMSAPSLHNFTWDTWID
;
A
#
# COMPACT_ATOMS: atom_id res chain seq x y z
N MET A 1 8.25 -8.98 -4.68
CA MET A 1 7.44 -8.88 -3.44
C MET A 1 6.17 -9.67 -3.66
N PHE A 2 5.67 -10.39 -2.66
CA PHE A 2 4.45 -11.18 -2.74
C PHE A 2 3.46 -10.68 -1.69
N GLU A 3 2.18 -10.65 -2.04
CA GLU A 3 1.06 -10.39 -1.13
C GLU A 3 0.01 -11.45 -1.38
N ILE A 4 -0.39 -12.21 -0.36
CA ILE A 4 -1.33 -13.31 -0.53
C ILE A 4 -2.34 -13.29 0.62
N ASP A 5 -3.62 -13.32 0.27
CA ASP A 5 -4.73 -13.51 1.19
C ASP A 5 -5.44 -14.83 0.88
N ASP A 6 -5.15 -15.86 1.68
CA ASP A 6 -5.77 -17.18 1.59
C ASP A 6 -7.27 -17.16 2.00
N TYR A 7 -7.83 -16.05 2.50
CA TYR A 7 -9.28 -15.92 2.73
C TYR A 7 -10.06 -15.74 1.43
N THR A 8 -9.64 -14.72 0.68
CA THR A 8 -10.37 -14.19 -0.47
C THR A 8 -9.87 -14.85 -1.75
N GLY A 9 -8.70 -15.47 -1.69
CA GLY A 9 -7.97 -15.98 -2.85
C GLY A 9 -7.24 -14.88 -3.61
N TYR A 10 -7.24 -13.64 -3.11
CA TYR A 10 -6.44 -12.54 -3.65
C TYR A 10 -4.95 -12.86 -3.50
N ALA A 11 -4.20 -12.61 -4.56
CA ALA A 11 -2.75 -12.66 -4.52
C ALA A 11 -2.12 -11.68 -5.52
N SER A 12 -0.95 -11.16 -5.18
CA SER A 12 -0.15 -10.33 -6.07
C SER A 12 1.34 -10.64 -5.99
N ILE A 13 2.03 -10.36 -7.10
CA ILE A 13 3.49 -10.42 -7.19
C ILE A 13 4.00 -9.18 -7.91
N THR A 14 4.95 -8.49 -7.29
CA THR A 14 5.79 -7.48 -7.95
C THR A 14 7.13 -8.10 -8.32
N TYR A 15 7.46 -8.10 -9.60
CA TYR A 15 8.70 -8.63 -10.16
C TYR A 15 9.24 -7.72 -11.26
N GLY A 16 10.43 -7.16 -11.04
CA GLY A 16 10.96 -6.10 -11.90
C GLY A 16 10.05 -4.87 -11.87
N ASP A 17 9.70 -4.37 -13.04
CA ASP A 17 8.86 -3.19 -13.22
C ASP A 17 7.36 -3.53 -13.20
N TYR A 18 7.01 -4.81 -13.05
CA TYR A 18 5.64 -5.28 -13.22
C TYR A 18 5.02 -5.76 -11.93
N LYS A 19 3.70 -5.53 -11.81
CA LYS A 19 2.85 -6.11 -10.79
C LYS A 19 1.75 -6.94 -11.44
N LEU A 20 1.63 -8.18 -11.02
CA LEU A 20 0.54 -9.09 -11.38
C LEU A 20 -0.40 -9.21 -10.19
N ILE A 21 -1.71 -9.13 -10.44
CA ILE A 21 -2.77 -9.33 -9.46
C ILE A 21 -3.70 -10.44 -9.96
N THR A 22 -4.06 -11.37 -9.08
CA THR A 22 -4.95 -12.50 -9.38
C THR A 22 -5.91 -12.77 -8.21
N GLY A 23 -6.94 -13.57 -8.47
CA GLY A 23 -7.96 -13.90 -7.50
C GLY A 23 -9.01 -12.81 -7.37
N LYS A 24 -9.69 -12.75 -6.21
CA LYS A 24 -10.78 -11.80 -5.96
C LYS A 24 -10.40 -10.83 -4.84
N PRO A 25 -9.94 -9.60 -5.16
CA PRO A 25 -9.72 -8.59 -4.13
C PRO A 25 -11.06 -8.17 -3.49
N ASP A 26 -11.02 -7.75 -2.22
CA ASP A 26 -12.20 -7.18 -1.57
C ASP A 26 -12.45 -5.77 -2.09
N GLU A 27 -13.44 -5.64 -2.97
CA GLU A 27 -13.81 -4.38 -3.62
C GLU A 27 -14.08 -3.25 -2.61
N ASN A 28 -14.55 -3.55 -1.39
CA ASN A 28 -14.79 -2.52 -0.36
C ASN A 28 -13.51 -1.87 0.14
N HIS A 29 -12.39 -2.59 0.06
CA HIS A 29 -11.07 -2.16 0.53
C HIS A 29 -10.08 -1.92 -0.62
N SER A 30 -10.50 -2.13 -1.87
CA SER A 30 -9.63 -2.05 -3.05
C SER A 30 -9.65 -0.68 -3.74
N GLY A 31 -10.54 0.21 -3.30
CA GLY A 31 -10.55 1.59 -3.77
C GLY A 31 -9.44 2.44 -3.15
N TYR A 32 -9.18 3.60 -3.75
CA TYR A 32 -8.36 4.62 -3.11
C TYR A 32 -9.08 5.19 -1.88
N LEU A 33 -8.74 4.68 -0.70
CA LEU A 33 -9.26 5.16 0.59
C LEU A 33 -8.52 6.42 1.08
N GLY A 34 -7.62 7.00 0.28
CA GLY A 34 -6.95 8.27 0.59
C GLY A 34 -7.78 9.51 0.26
N GLY A 35 -9.09 9.36 0.04
CA GLY A 35 -10.03 10.48 0.07
C GLY A 35 -10.02 11.19 1.42
N ASP A 36 -10.80 12.26 1.57
CA ASP A 36 -10.87 13.07 2.79
C ASP A 36 -11.42 12.28 3.98
N LEU A 37 -10.59 11.41 4.57
CA LEU A 37 -10.95 10.56 5.71
C LEU A 37 -10.52 11.15 7.05
N ARG A 38 -9.76 12.25 7.00
CA ARG A 38 -9.39 13.10 8.11
C ARG A 38 -9.10 14.46 7.49
N GLY A 39 -10.13 15.28 7.37
CA GLY A 39 -9.91 16.70 7.17
C GLY A 39 -8.99 17.13 8.29
N VAL A 40 -7.74 17.47 7.98
CA VAL A 40 -7.08 18.46 8.81
C VAL A 40 -8.09 19.60 8.80
N ILE A 41 -8.65 19.94 9.96
CA ILE A 41 -9.70 20.96 10.08
C ILE A 41 -9.21 22.32 9.52
N ASP A 42 -7.91 22.42 9.25
CA ASP A 42 -7.19 23.54 8.67
C ASP A 42 -6.17 23.09 7.61
N SER A 43 -5.47 24.04 6.99
CA SER A 43 -4.37 23.75 6.07
C SER A 43 -3.27 22.96 6.80
N PRO A 44 -2.79 21.83 6.23
CA PRO A 44 -1.66 21.12 6.81
C PRO A 44 -0.45 22.06 6.90
N PRO A 45 0.32 22.02 7.99
CA PRO A 45 1.49 22.88 8.13
C PRO A 45 2.49 22.58 7.00
N SER A 46 3.16 23.64 6.54
CA SER A 46 4.27 23.51 5.59
C SER A 46 5.27 22.47 6.11
N TYR A 47 5.58 21.46 5.29
CA TYR A 47 6.52 20.42 5.67
C TYR A 47 7.91 20.98 5.99
N VAL A 48 8.30 22.02 5.24
CA VAL A 48 9.57 22.74 5.47
C VAL A 48 9.56 23.39 6.85
N ASP A 49 8.48 24.09 7.17
CA ASP A 49 8.36 24.79 8.45
C ASP A 49 8.25 23.81 9.61
N ALA A 50 7.56 22.68 9.42
CA ALA A 50 7.45 21.61 10.40
C ALA A 50 8.83 21.01 10.73
N ILE A 51 9.70 20.83 9.73
CA ILE A 51 11.07 20.36 9.95
C ILE A 51 11.93 21.44 10.60
N ALA A 52 11.93 22.66 10.06
CA ALA A 52 12.77 23.77 10.52
C ALA A 52 12.47 24.14 11.99
N ASN A 53 11.22 24.06 12.40
CA ASN A 53 10.78 24.35 13.77
C ASN A 53 10.79 23.11 14.68
N SER A 54 11.21 21.94 14.19
CA SER A 54 11.25 20.72 15.00
C SER A 54 12.36 20.77 16.05
N LYS A 55 12.12 20.14 17.21
CA LYS A 55 13.16 19.95 18.24
C LYS A 55 14.39 19.20 17.71
N VAL A 56 14.17 18.28 16.76
CA VAL A 56 15.23 17.50 16.12
C VAL A 56 16.15 18.40 15.30
N TYR A 57 15.59 19.31 14.50
CA TYR A 57 16.38 20.28 13.74
C TYR A 57 17.25 21.13 14.66
N GLY A 58 16.67 21.65 15.76
CA GLY A 58 17.43 22.43 16.75
C GLY A 58 18.57 21.63 17.41
N ALA A 59 18.32 20.37 17.76
CA ALA A 59 19.32 19.48 18.35
C ALA A 59 20.44 19.10 17.37
N LEU A 60 20.13 18.89 16.09
CA LEU A 60 21.14 18.65 15.05
C LEU A 60 21.96 19.90 14.77
N HIS A 61 21.30 21.06 14.69
CA HIS A 61 21.97 22.33 14.44
C HIS A 61 22.94 22.70 15.56
N SER A 62 22.58 22.44 16.83
CA SER A 62 23.45 22.74 17.98
C SER A 62 24.74 21.93 18.01
N ILE A 63 24.78 20.76 17.34
CA ILE A 63 25.99 19.95 17.16
C ILE A 63 26.65 20.17 15.80
N GLY A 64 26.29 21.24 15.09
CA GLY A 64 26.85 21.61 13.78
C GLY A 64 26.42 20.71 12.62
N ARG A 65 25.31 19.96 12.76
CA ARG A 65 24.72 19.16 11.68
C ARG A 65 23.61 19.97 11.01
N THR A 66 23.74 20.17 9.71
CA THR A 66 22.70 20.78 8.88
C THR A 66 21.84 19.70 8.24
N ILE A 67 20.55 19.99 8.05
CA ILE A 67 19.67 19.13 7.24
C ILE A 67 19.72 19.64 5.80
N ASP A 68 20.14 18.78 4.89
CA ASP A 68 20.11 19.07 3.45
C ASP A 68 18.65 19.14 2.98
N THR A 69 18.19 20.29 2.48
CA THR A 69 16.82 20.48 2.00
C THR A 69 16.54 19.81 0.65
N ASN A 70 17.54 19.19 0.01
CA ASN A 70 17.35 18.41 -1.22
C ASN A 70 16.31 17.29 -1.08
N PHE A 71 16.02 16.81 0.14
CA PHE A 71 14.92 15.85 0.35
C PHE A 71 13.56 16.38 -0.13
N LEU A 72 13.35 17.70 -0.22
CA LEU A 72 12.13 18.29 -0.77
C LEU A 72 11.98 17.98 -2.27
N THR A 73 13.09 18.00 -3.00
CA THR A 73 13.10 17.61 -4.42
C THR A 73 12.79 16.13 -4.59
N LEU A 74 13.34 15.28 -3.70
CA LEU A 74 13.04 13.85 -3.69
C LEU A 74 11.57 13.60 -3.38
N ARG A 75 11.02 14.27 -2.36
CA ARG A 75 9.61 14.19 -2.00
C ARG A 75 8.71 14.56 -3.18
N ASN A 76 9.00 15.68 -3.85
CA ASN A 76 8.20 16.09 -5.01
C ASN A 76 8.27 15.06 -6.15
N LYS A 77 9.40 14.39 -6.34
CA LYS A 77 9.54 13.30 -7.33
C LYS A 77 8.78 12.03 -6.95
N THR A 78 8.47 11.84 -5.67
CA THR A 78 7.68 10.68 -5.19
C THR A 78 6.17 10.93 -5.18
N ILE A 79 5.72 12.15 -5.47
CA ILE A 79 4.28 12.45 -5.56
C ILE A 79 3.76 11.88 -6.88
N ILE A 80 2.88 10.89 -6.77
CA ILE A 80 2.12 10.33 -7.88
C ILE A 80 0.73 10.97 -7.88
N ASN A 81 0.35 11.58 -9.01
CA ASN A 81 -0.98 12.14 -9.20
C ASN A 81 -1.75 11.27 -10.18
N CYS A 82 -2.65 10.44 -9.65
CA CYS A 82 -3.54 9.61 -10.46
C CYS A 82 -4.84 10.35 -10.75
N ASP A 83 -5.30 10.32 -11.99
CA ASP A 83 -6.62 10.83 -12.35
C ASP A 83 -7.68 9.80 -11.95
N VAL A 84 -8.50 10.16 -10.96
CA VAL A 84 -9.53 9.28 -10.38
C VAL A 84 -10.72 9.06 -11.34
N SER A 85 -10.72 9.70 -12.52
CA SER A 85 -11.76 9.55 -13.54
C SER A 85 -11.60 8.29 -14.42
N ALA A 86 -10.54 7.50 -14.23
CA ALA A 86 -10.35 6.23 -14.93
C ALA A 86 -11.45 5.22 -14.55
N THR A 87 -12.41 5.02 -15.46
CA THR A 87 -13.62 4.20 -15.24
C THR A 87 -13.43 2.70 -15.48
N SER A 88 -12.21 2.25 -15.83
CA SER A 88 -11.93 0.86 -16.22
C SER A 88 -10.66 0.30 -15.57
N ILE A 89 -10.53 0.42 -14.25
CA ILE A 89 -9.49 -0.29 -13.50
C ILE A 89 -9.77 -1.79 -13.61
N CYS A 90 -8.73 -2.57 -13.92
CA CYS A 90 -8.84 -4.03 -13.96
C CYS A 90 -8.95 -4.58 -12.54
N TYR A 91 -10.12 -5.14 -12.22
CA TYR A 91 -10.31 -5.94 -11.01
C TYR A 91 -10.36 -7.41 -11.44
N PRO A 92 -9.36 -8.23 -11.07
CA PRO A 92 -9.42 -9.63 -11.38
C PRO A 92 -10.58 -10.26 -10.59
N SER A 93 -11.31 -11.13 -11.28
CA SER A 93 -12.21 -12.14 -10.72
C SER A 93 -11.54 -13.51 -10.69
N ASN A 94 -12.22 -14.52 -10.14
CA ASN A 94 -11.73 -15.90 -10.14
C ASN A 94 -11.34 -16.34 -11.56
N ASN A 95 -10.06 -16.72 -11.74
CA ASN A 95 -9.42 -17.13 -13.00
C ASN A 95 -9.07 -16.01 -13.98
N THR A 96 -9.09 -14.75 -13.56
CA THR A 96 -8.55 -13.64 -14.36
C THR A 96 -7.38 -12.99 -13.65
N VAL A 97 -6.51 -12.35 -14.42
CA VAL A 97 -5.29 -11.70 -13.94
C VAL A 97 -5.18 -10.32 -14.55
N CYS A 98 -4.67 -9.37 -13.78
CA CYS A 98 -4.30 -8.05 -14.26
C CYS A 98 -2.78 -7.92 -14.18
N LEU A 99 -2.16 -7.30 -15.18
CA LEU A 99 -0.73 -7.03 -15.22
C LEU A 99 -0.50 -5.55 -15.48
N PHE A 100 0.30 -4.90 -14.64
CA PHE A 100 0.63 -3.48 -14.77
C PHE A 100 2.14 -3.29 -14.79
N ASN A 101 2.62 -2.33 -15.57
CA ASN A 101 3.98 -1.80 -15.43
C ASN A 101 3.92 -0.66 -14.41
N ILE A 102 4.32 -0.90 -13.17
CA ILE A 102 4.18 0.07 -12.07
C ILE A 102 5.22 1.19 -12.11
N ILE A 103 6.21 1.10 -13.01
CA ILE A 103 7.19 2.18 -13.24
C ILE A 103 6.65 3.18 -14.26
N GLU A 104 6.05 2.69 -15.34
CA GLU A 104 5.46 3.53 -16.40
C GLU A 104 4.02 3.98 -16.08
N ASP A 105 3.25 3.12 -15.43
CA ASP A 105 1.86 3.32 -15.00
C ASP A 105 1.71 3.01 -13.50
N PRO A 106 2.22 3.89 -12.61
CA PRO A 106 2.10 3.71 -11.16
C PRO A 106 0.65 3.80 -10.66
N CYS A 107 -0.28 4.23 -11.51
CA CYS A 107 -1.70 4.34 -11.21
C CYS A 107 -2.50 3.08 -11.58
N GLU A 108 -1.85 2.07 -12.16
CA GLU A 108 -2.46 0.76 -12.48
C GLU A 108 -3.74 0.92 -13.33
N THR A 109 -3.68 1.79 -14.34
CA THR A 109 -4.83 2.16 -15.18
C THR A 109 -4.92 1.31 -16.45
N THR A 110 -3.81 0.73 -16.90
CA THR A 110 -3.73 -0.02 -18.16
C THR A 110 -3.36 -1.47 -17.91
N ASP A 111 -4.30 -2.40 -18.12
CA ASP A 111 -4.01 -3.83 -18.06
C ASP A 111 -3.23 -4.30 -19.28
N LEU A 112 -2.09 -4.94 -19.02
CA LEU A 112 -1.15 -5.48 -20.00
C LEU A 112 -1.21 -7.02 -20.07
N SER A 113 -2.11 -7.67 -19.34
CA SER A 113 -2.19 -9.13 -19.23
C SER A 113 -2.32 -9.83 -20.60
N GLY A 114 -3.19 -9.29 -21.47
CA GLY A 114 -3.38 -9.78 -22.83
C GLY A 114 -2.22 -9.44 -23.78
N THR A 115 -1.40 -8.43 -23.45
CA THR A 115 -0.25 -8.00 -24.26
C THR A 115 0.99 -8.86 -23.97
N TYR A 116 1.20 -9.27 -22.71
CA TYR A 116 2.37 -10.04 -22.27
C TYR A 116 2.00 -11.38 -21.61
N PRO A 117 1.37 -12.32 -22.34
CA PRO A 117 0.90 -13.59 -21.76
C PRO A 117 2.04 -14.48 -21.25
N GLU A 118 3.23 -14.43 -21.85
CA GLU A 118 4.39 -15.19 -21.36
C GLU A 118 4.92 -14.65 -20.02
N LEU A 119 4.92 -13.32 -19.85
CA LEU A 119 5.29 -12.68 -18.59
C LEU A 119 4.29 -13.03 -17.50
N VAL A 120 2.99 -12.98 -17.82
CA VAL A 120 1.91 -13.44 -16.93
C VAL A 120 2.17 -14.88 -16.48
N ALA A 121 2.42 -15.80 -17.41
CA ALA A 121 2.66 -17.21 -17.08
C ALA A 121 3.91 -17.40 -16.18
N SER A 122 4.98 -16.66 -16.45
CA SER A 122 6.21 -16.69 -15.64
C SER A 122 5.97 -16.16 -14.23
N MET A 123 5.31 -15.01 -14.09
CA MET A 123 4.99 -14.40 -12.79
C MET A 123 3.99 -15.24 -11.99
N GLN A 124 2.98 -15.81 -12.65
CA GLN A 124 2.04 -16.72 -12.01
C GLN A 124 2.75 -17.98 -11.50
N SER A 125 3.68 -18.55 -12.25
CA SER A 125 4.46 -19.71 -11.79
C SER A 125 5.30 -19.39 -10.55
N LEU A 126 5.88 -18.19 -10.47
CA LEU A 126 6.61 -17.74 -9.27
C LEU A 126 5.66 -17.56 -8.08
N LEU A 127 4.47 -17.00 -8.32
CA LEU A 127 3.44 -16.83 -7.30
C LEU A 127 2.93 -18.16 -6.77
N ASP A 128 2.68 -19.14 -7.65
CA ASP A 128 2.22 -20.48 -7.27
C ASP A 128 3.24 -21.19 -6.37
N VAL A 129 4.53 -21.05 -6.66
CA VAL A 129 5.60 -21.58 -5.79
C VAL A 129 5.53 -20.94 -4.40
N GLU A 130 5.30 -19.63 -4.32
CA GLU A 130 5.18 -18.95 -3.03
C GLU A 130 3.92 -19.37 -2.27
N MET A 131 2.80 -19.56 -2.98
CA MET A 131 1.56 -20.06 -2.41
C MET A 131 1.73 -21.44 -1.75
N THR A 132 2.62 -22.31 -2.28
CA THR A 132 2.89 -23.62 -1.65
C THR A 132 3.54 -23.53 -0.26
N LYS A 133 4.15 -22.38 0.07
CA LYS A 133 4.83 -22.14 1.35
C LYS A 133 3.92 -21.52 2.40
N MET A 134 2.68 -21.19 2.05
CA MET A 134 1.75 -20.55 2.96
C MET A 134 1.43 -21.44 4.16
N ILE A 135 1.33 -20.79 5.32
CA ILE A 135 0.74 -21.38 6.51
C ILE A 135 -0.71 -20.88 6.56
N PRO A 136 -1.72 -21.76 6.43
CA PRO A 136 -3.11 -21.34 6.43
C PRO A 136 -3.47 -20.59 7.71
N ARG A 137 -4.29 -19.54 7.58
CA ARG A 137 -4.78 -18.82 8.77
C ARG A 137 -5.69 -19.72 9.60
N ILE A 138 -5.64 -19.52 10.91
CA ILE A 138 -6.57 -20.14 11.85
C ILE A 138 -7.90 -19.40 11.75
N LEU A 139 -8.97 -20.12 11.42
CA LEU A 139 -10.32 -19.60 11.32
C LEU A 139 -11.25 -20.21 12.38
N PRO A 140 -12.22 -19.46 12.93
CA PRO A 140 -12.47 -18.03 12.68
C PRO A 140 -11.44 -17.14 13.37
N THR A 141 -11.25 -15.92 12.85
CA THR A 141 -10.50 -14.88 13.56
C THR A 141 -11.22 -14.58 14.87
N VAL A 142 -10.53 -14.75 16.00
CA VAL A 142 -11.07 -14.41 17.32
C VAL A 142 -10.58 -13.02 17.69
N ILE A 143 -11.50 -12.06 17.77
CA ILE A 143 -11.23 -10.72 18.30
C ILE A 143 -11.58 -10.75 19.78
N ASP A 144 -10.62 -10.47 20.65
CA ASP A 144 -10.89 -10.30 22.08
C ASP A 144 -11.62 -8.96 22.29
N PRO A 145 -12.88 -8.94 22.76
CA PRO A 145 -13.60 -7.70 22.98
C PRO A 145 -12.90 -6.77 23.99
N MET A 146 -12.06 -7.30 24.88
CA MET A 146 -11.27 -6.50 25.81
C MET A 146 -10.15 -5.72 25.14
N SER A 147 -9.79 -6.06 23.89
CA SER A 147 -8.83 -5.28 23.08
C SER A 147 -9.39 -3.96 22.56
N ALA A 148 -10.70 -3.71 22.70
CA ALA A 148 -11.35 -2.55 22.14
C ALA A 148 -10.72 -1.24 22.68
N PRO A 149 -10.24 -0.33 21.81
CA PRO A 149 -9.63 0.93 22.25
C PRO A 149 -10.53 1.78 23.16
N SER A 150 -11.86 1.64 23.06
CA SER A 150 -12.82 2.29 23.95
C SER A 150 -12.67 1.89 25.42
N LEU A 151 -12.03 0.75 25.70
CA LEU A 151 -11.67 0.28 27.04
C LEU A 151 -10.27 0.76 27.48
N HIS A 152 -9.49 1.36 26.58
CA HIS A 152 -8.09 1.78 26.75
C HIS A 152 -7.87 3.24 26.33
N ASN A 153 -8.67 4.17 26.87
CA ASN A 153 -8.59 5.61 26.58
C ASN A 153 -8.63 5.98 25.08
N PHE A 154 -9.36 5.20 24.28
CA PHE A 154 -9.43 5.34 22.82
C PHE A 154 -8.06 5.19 22.11
N THR A 155 -7.14 4.44 22.73
CA THR A 155 -5.83 4.11 22.17
C THR A 155 -5.67 2.61 22.03
N TRP A 156 -4.82 2.18 21.08
CA TRP A 156 -4.38 0.79 21.01
C TRP A 156 -3.30 0.58 22.07
N ASP A 157 -3.56 -0.32 23.02
CA ASP A 157 -2.65 -0.65 24.11
C ASP A 157 -2.62 -2.17 24.32
N THR A 158 -1.71 -2.70 25.15
CA THR A 158 -1.76 -4.09 25.59
C THR A 158 -2.91 -4.28 26.58
N TRP A 159 -3.73 -5.32 26.39
CA TRP A 159 -4.93 -5.57 27.22
C TRP A 159 -4.91 -6.91 27.98
N ILE A 160 -3.84 -7.68 27.84
CA ILE A 160 -3.61 -8.93 28.58
C ILE A 160 -2.28 -8.77 29.31
N ASP A 161 -2.34 -8.75 30.63
CA ASP A 161 -1.19 -8.71 31.54
C ASP A 161 -0.57 -10.12 31.73
#